data_AF-G3J8A0-F1
#
_entry.id   AF-G3J8A0-F1
#
_cell.length_a   1.000
_cell.length_b   1.000
_cell.length_c   1.000
_cell.angle_alpha   90.00
_cell.angle_beta   90.00
_cell.angle_gamma   90.00
#
_symmetry.space_group_name_H-M   'P 1'
#
loop_
_entity.id
_entity.type
_entity.pdbx_description
1 polymer ?
#
loop_
_entity_poly.entity_id
_entity_poly.type
_entity_poly.pdbx_seq_one_letter_code
_entity_poly.pdbx_strand_id
1 'polypeptide(L)'
;MASGMFFDPIVALRALPLVSSTCTLLFGWDQTFFLSLLNRPENRGTSKHLLPAYFRRMFRFGLPLVVSLITISFWSGLANLAGARRVREARPWYAAGAAAALGHLLFVPLVAPPVRQIIEADADTDVNERLDYWVRVNTVRTFTVDLAAWLAFVVAVGKTLQ
;
A
#
# COMPACT_ATOMS: atom_id res chain seq x y z
N MET A 1 -12.61 40.50 -9.47
CA MET A 1 -13.64 39.52 -9.10
C MET A 1 -12.96 38.20 -8.81
N ALA A 2 -13.04 37.73 -7.57
CA ALA A 2 -12.41 36.50 -7.12
C ALA A 2 -13.19 35.29 -7.65
N SER A 3 -12.62 34.55 -8.60
CA SER A 3 -13.07 33.19 -8.88
C SER A 3 -12.39 32.24 -7.89
N GLY A 4 -13.09 31.95 -6.81
CA GLY A 4 -12.67 31.06 -5.73
C GLY A 4 -12.54 29.61 -6.19
N MET A 5 -11.41 29.24 -6.80
CA MET A 5 -11.00 27.84 -6.80
C MET A 5 -10.31 27.55 -5.47
N PHE A 6 -11.02 26.87 -4.56
CA PHE A 6 -10.44 26.24 -3.38
C PHE A 6 -9.43 25.12 -3.73
N PHE A 7 -9.19 24.85 -5.01
CA PHE A 7 -8.43 23.71 -5.51
C PHE A 7 -7.57 24.10 -6.71
N ASP A 8 -6.24 24.08 -6.55
CA ASP A 8 -5.30 24.16 -7.68
C ASP A 8 -5.11 22.74 -8.24
N PRO A 9 -5.59 22.43 -9.46
CA PRO A 9 -5.51 21.08 -10.03
C PRO A 9 -4.07 20.61 -10.26
N ILE A 10 -3.11 21.52 -10.45
CA ILE A 10 -1.70 21.17 -10.63
C ILE A 10 -1.07 20.81 -9.28
N VAL A 11 -1.40 21.55 -8.22
CA VAL A 11 -0.96 21.20 -6.85
C VAL A 11 -1.56 19.86 -6.45
N ALA A 12 -2.84 19.64 -6.73
CA ALA A 12 -3.51 18.37 -6.47
C ALA A 12 -2.82 17.21 -7.21
N LEU A 13 -2.55 17.35 -8.51
CA LEU A 13 -1.84 16.34 -9.30
C LEU A 13 -0.44 16.03 -8.72
N ARG A 14 0.28 17.06 -8.25
CA ARG A 14 1.62 16.90 -7.65
C ARG A 14 1.59 16.14 -6.33
N ALA A 15 0.59 16.44 -5.48
CA ALA A 15 0.44 15.85 -4.16
C ALA A 15 -0.26 14.47 -4.19
N LEU A 16 -1.06 14.18 -5.22
CA LEU A 16 -1.82 12.94 -5.34
C LEU A 16 -1.00 11.66 -5.11
N PRO A 17 0.19 11.45 -5.72
CA PRO A 17 0.97 10.23 -5.49
C PRO A 17 1.47 10.10 -4.05
N LEU A 18 1.74 11.23 -3.37
CA LEU A 18 2.10 11.23 -1.95
C LEU A 18 0.90 10.82 -1.09
N VAL A 19 -0.29 11.36 -1.37
CA VAL A 19 -1.51 11.01 -0.62
C VAL A 19 -1.84 9.53 -0.78
N SER A 20 -1.88 9.03 -2.01
CA SER A 20 -2.21 7.64 -2.28
C SER A 20 -1.17 6.67 -1.74
N SER A 21 0.13 6.97 -1.83
CA SER A 21 1.18 6.15 -1.23
C SER A 21 1.17 6.18 0.30
N THR A 22 0.79 7.30 0.92
CA THR A 22 0.56 7.40 2.37
C THR A 22 -0.56 6.43 2.80
N CYS A 23 -1.66 6.38 2.05
CA CYS A 23 -2.75 5.45 2.32
C CYS A 23 -2.31 3.99 2.20
N THR A 24 -1.56 3.62 1.16
CA THR A 24 -1.03 2.25 1.00
C THR A 24 -0.07 1.89 2.15
N LEU A 25 0.83 2.80 2.53
CA LEU A 25 1.80 2.59 3.61
C LEU A 25 1.09 2.38 4.95
N LEU A 26 0.14 3.26 5.30
CA LEU A 26 -0.64 3.15 6.53
C LEU A 26 -1.49 1.89 6.55
N PHE A 27 -2.13 1.54 5.44
CA PHE A 27 -2.94 0.31 5.35
C PHE A 27 -2.07 -0.93 5.53
N GLY A 28 -0.89 -0.98 4.90
CA GLY A 28 0.06 -2.08 5.07
C GLY A 28 0.58 -2.20 6.50
N TRP A 29 0.90 -1.06 7.13
CA TRP A 29 1.32 -1.02 8.54
C TRP A 29 0.23 -1.49 9.49
N ASP A 30 -1.00 -0.99 9.33
CA ASP A 30 -2.16 -1.37 10.14
C ASP A 30 -2.43 -2.88 10.05
N GLN A 31 -2.41 -3.44 8.84
CA GLN A 31 -2.53 -4.88 8.64
C GLN A 31 -1.44 -5.67 9.38
N THR A 32 -0.18 -5.24 9.27
CA THR A 32 0.92 -5.87 10.02
C THR A 32 0.68 -5.79 11.52
N PHE A 33 0.36 -4.59 12.04
CA PHE A 33 0.17 -4.35 13.46
C PHE A 33 -0.99 -5.16 14.02
N PHE A 34 -2.18 -5.00 13.45
CA PHE A 34 -3.40 -5.65 13.90
C PHE A 34 -3.33 -7.18 13.83
N LEU A 35 -2.88 -7.73 12.69
CA LEU A 35 -2.81 -9.18 12.51
C LEU A 35 -1.70 -9.82 13.33
N SER A 36 -0.59 -9.12 13.58
CA SER A 36 0.45 -9.60 14.50
C SER A 36 -0.09 -9.75 15.93
N LEU A 37 -0.95 -8.84 16.38
CA LEU A 37 -1.59 -8.92 17.69
C LEU A 37 -2.57 -10.10 17.77
N LEU A 38 -3.36 -10.33 16.71
CA LEU A 38 -4.25 -11.48 16.63
C LEU A 38 -3.50 -12.82 16.59
N ASN A 39 -2.26 -12.84 16.09
CA ASN A 39 -1.45 -14.06 15.95
C ASN A 39 -0.43 -14.30 17.07
N ARG A 40 -0.47 -13.50 18.14
CA ARG A 40 0.28 -13.73 19.38
C ARG A 40 -0.05 -15.11 19.96
N PRO A 41 0.92 -15.86 20.52
CA PRO A 41 0.69 -17.22 21.03
C PRO A 41 -0.52 -17.35 21.96
N GLU A 42 -0.75 -16.34 22.80
CA GLU A 42 -1.84 -16.28 23.78
C GLU A 42 -3.22 -16.11 23.11
N ASN A 43 -3.26 -15.53 21.91
CA ASN A 43 -4.49 -15.20 21.19
C ASN A 43 -4.85 -16.24 20.11
N ARG A 44 -3.90 -17.09 19.68
CA ARG A 44 -4.08 -18.01 18.54
C ARG A 44 -5.29 -18.93 18.69
N GLY A 45 -5.49 -19.49 19.88
CA GLY A 45 -6.62 -20.39 20.15
C GLY A 45 -7.98 -19.72 19.87
N THR A 46 -8.12 -18.45 20.23
CA THR A 46 -9.36 -17.69 19.99
C THR A 46 -9.43 -17.16 18.56
N SER A 47 -8.32 -16.65 18.01
CA SER A 47 -8.32 -15.98 16.71
C SER A 47 -8.44 -16.95 15.54
N LYS A 48 -7.90 -18.18 15.65
CA LYS A 48 -7.87 -19.21 14.58
C LYS A 48 -9.21 -19.35 13.87
N HIS A 49 -10.31 -19.40 14.63
CA HIS A 49 -11.65 -19.62 14.09
C HIS A 49 -12.23 -18.41 13.34
N LEU A 50 -11.74 -17.20 13.63
CA LEU A 50 -12.22 -15.96 13.01
C LEU A 50 -11.46 -15.62 11.72
N LEU A 51 -10.21 -16.07 11.60
CA LEU A 51 -9.29 -15.70 10.51
C LEU A 51 -9.85 -16.01 9.12
N PRO A 52 -10.44 -17.18 8.80
CA PRO A 52 -10.96 -17.44 7.46
C PRO A 52 -12.06 -16.46 7.02
N ALA A 53 -13.02 -16.20 7.91
CA ALA A 53 -14.11 -15.27 7.64
C ALA A 53 -13.61 -13.82 7.54
N TYR A 54 -12.71 -13.43 8.43
CA TYR A 54 -12.07 -12.12 8.39
C TYR A 54 -11.29 -11.91 7.09
N PHE A 55 -10.39 -12.83 6.71
CA PHE A 55 -9.59 -12.72 5.49
C PHE A 55 -10.45 -12.66 4.24
N ARG A 56 -11.51 -13.49 4.16
CA ARG A 56 -12.45 -13.47 3.03
C ARG A 56 -13.10 -12.10 2.87
N ARG A 57 -13.54 -11.48 3.97
CA ARG A 57 -14.15 -10.14 3.94
C ARG A 57 -13.09 -9.08 3.66
N MET A 58 -11.98 -9.09 4.37
CA MET A 58 -10.90 -8.12 4.23
C MET A 58 -10.39 -8.07 2.79
N PHE A 59 -10.08 -9.21 2.16
CA PHE A 59 -9.59 -9.20 0.78
C PHE A 59 -10.64 -8.81 -0.26
N ARG A 60 -11.93 -9.11 -0.02
CA ARG A 60 -13.02 -8.68 -0.92
C ARG A 60 -13.09 -7.16 -1.08
N PHE A 61 -12.78 -6.39 -0.03
CA PHE A 61 -12.83 -4.91 -0.05
C PHE A 61 -11.45 -4.26 -0.12
N GLY A 62 -10.47 -4.85 0.56
CA GLY A 62 -9.11 -4.36 0.64
C GLY A 62 -8.32 -4.54 -0.65
N LEU A 63 -8.52 -5.65 -1.40
CA LEU A 63 -7.79 -5.85 -2.65
C LEU A 63 -8.13 -4.77 -3.69
N PRO A 64 -9.40 -4.47 -4.00
CA PRO A 64 -9.72 -3.36 -4.90
C PRO A 64 -9.15 -2.02 -4.41
N LEU A 65 -9.26 -1.72 -3.10
CA LEU A 65 -8.75 -0.49 -2.52
C LEU A 65 -7.23 -0.34 -2.75
N VAL A 66 -6.45 -1.36 -2.41
CA VAL A 66 -4.98 -1.35 -2.54
C VAL A 66 -4.58 -1.23 -4.01
N VAL A 67 -5.20 -1.99 -4.91
CA VAL A 67 -4.93 -1.90 -6.35
C VAL A 67 -5.24 -0.50 -6.88
N SER A 68 -6.35 0.11 -6.46
CA SER A 68 -6.68 1.50 -6.83
C SER A 68 -5.63 2.48 -6.32
N LEU A 69 -5.19 2.39 -5.06
CA LEU A 69 -4.19 3.28 -4.49
C LEU A 69 -2.81 3.15 -5.19
N ILE A 70 -2.39 1.94 -5.52
CA ILE A 70 -1.17 1.68 -6.29
C ILE A 70 -1.29 2.29 -7.70
N THR A 71 -2.43 2.06 -8.36
CA THR A 71 -2.72 2.60 -9.69
C THR A 71 -2.66 4.14 -9.68
N ILE A 72 -3.30 4.78 -8.69
CA ILE A 72 -3.27 6.23 -8.53
C ILE A 72 -1.84 6.71 -8.29
N SER A 73 -1.09 6.06 -7.39
CA SER A 73 0.30 6.44 -7.08
C SER A 73 1.20 6.37 -8.31
N PHE A 74 1.08 5.27 -9.07
CA PHE A 74 1.86 5.05 -10.28
C PHE A 74 1.54 6.07 -11.37
N TRP A 75 0.26 6.20 -11.75
CA TRP A 75 -0.13 7.04 -12.89
C TRP A 75 -0.01 8.53 -12.57
N SER A 76 -0.32 8.97 -11.35
CA SER A 76 -0.11 10.38 -10.97
C SER A 76 1.38 10.71 -10.84
N GLY A 77 2.22 9.76 -10.38
CA GLY A 77 3.67 9.89 -10.44
C GLY A 77 4.18 10.09 -11.87
N LEU A 78 3.73 9.25 -12.82
CA LEU A 78 4.07 9.38 -14.24
C LEU A 78 3.55 10.68 -14.86
N ALA A 79 2.32 11.10 -14.55
CA ALA A 79 1.74 12.34 -15.06
C ALA A 79 2.60 13.57 -14.68
N ASN A 80 3.20 13.58 -13.49
CA ASN A 80 4.12 14.64 -13.08
C ASN A 80 5.43 14.64 -13.89
N LEU A 81 5.84 13.51 -14.49
CA LEU A 81 7.02 13.45 -15.35
C LEU A 81 6.83 14.14 -16.71
N ALA A 82 5.58 14.29 -17.16
CA ALA A 82 5.23 14.99 -18.39
C ALA A 82 5.15 16.52 -18.22
N GLY A 83 5.25 17.03 -16.98
CA GLY A 83 5.13 18.45 -16.66
C GLY A 83 6.35 19.33 -17.02
N ALA A 84 6.12 20.64 -17.05
CA ALA A 84 7.09 21.68 -17.45
C ALA A 84 8.34 21.83 -16.53
N ARG A 85 9.22 22.79 -16.83
CA ARG A 85 10.53 23.04 -16.15
C ARG A 85 10.53 22.97 -14.62
N ARG A 86 9.44 23.34 -13.94
CA ARG A 86 9.32 23.32 -12.46
C ARG A 86 9.39 21.92 -11.84
N VAL A 87 9.21 20.85 -12.62
CA VAL A 87 9.33 19.47 -12.11
C VAL A 87 10.73 18.90 -12.30
N ARG A 88 11.65 19.59 -13.01
CA ARG A 88 12.92 19.00 -13.49
C ARG A 88 13.73 18.31 -12.39
N GLU A 89 13.85 18.94 -11.23
CA GLU A 89 14.60 18.40 -10.08
C GLU A 89 13.84 17.33 -9.29
N ALA A 90 12.52 17.28 -9.43
CA ALA A 90 11.64 16.29 -8.81
C ALA A 90 11.37 15.06 -9.70
N ARG A 91 11.65 15.14 -11.01
CA ARG A 91 11.46 14.02 -11.97
C ARG A 91 12.07 12.68 -11.51
N PRO A 92 13.34 12.59 -11.08
CA PRO A 92 13.89 11.32 -10.64
C PRO A 92 13.13 10.74 -9.44
N TRP A 93 12.62 11.60 -8.55
CA TRP A 93 11.86 11.20 -7.37
C TRP A 93 10.45 10.72 -7.72
N TYR A 94 9.75 11.39 -8.64
CA TYR A 94 8.48 10.88 -9.16
C TYR A 94 8.64 9.54 -9.89
N ALA A 95 9.71 9.37 -10.67
CA ALA A 95 9.99 8.12 -11.36
C ALA A 95 10.32 6.98 -10.38
N ALA A 96 11.18 7.24 -9.40
CA ALA A 96 11.52 6.28 -8.35
C ALA A 96 10.29 5.89 -7.52
N GLY A 97 9.45 6.87 -7.14
CA GLY A 97 8.22 6.63 -6.41
C GLY A 97 7.22 5.79 -7.21
N ALA A 98 7.04 6.08 -8.49
CA ALA A 98 6.16 5.29 -9.37
C ALA A 98 6.68 3.85 -9.54
N ALA A 99 7.98 3.68 -9.76
CA ALA A 99 8.59 2.36 -9.87
C ALA A 99 8.45 1.54 -8.57
N ALA A 100 8.68 2.17 -7.42
CA ALA A 100 8.50 1.53 -6.12
C ALA A 100 7.03 1.18 -5.83
N ALA A 101 6.08 2.07 -6.17
CA ALA A 101 4.65 1.78 -6.05
C ALA A 101 4.23 0.57 -6.89
N LEU A 102 4.72 0.47 -8.14
CA LEU A 102 4.48 -0.71 -8.98
C LEU A 102 5.17 -1.96 -8.41
N GLY A 103 6.34 -1.79 -7.78
CA GLY A 103 7.09 -2.83 -7.07
C GLY A 103 6.28 -3.55 -5.99
N HIS A 104 5.24 -2.94 -5.44
CA HIS A 104 4.26 -3.61 -4.58
C HIS A 104 3.73 -4.92 -5.19
N LEU A 105 3.47 -4.91 -6.50
CA LEU A 105 2.88 -6.05 -7.21
C LEU A 105 3.84 -7.24 -7.32
N LEU A 106 5.15 -7.04 -7.12
CA LEU A 106 6.14 -8.13 -7.10
C LEU A 106 5.91 -9.11 -5.94
N PHE A 107 5.18 -8.69 -4.90
CA PHE A 107 4.87 -9.52 -3.73
C PHE A 107 3.61 -10.38 -3.92
N VAL A 108 2.84 -10.20 -4.99
CA VAL A 108 1.60 -10.98 -5.26
C VAL A 108 1.85 -12.50 -5.22
N PRO A 109 2.90 -13.07 -5.83
CA PRO A 109 3.17 -14.50 -5.77
C PRO A 109 3.42 -15.04 -4.35
N LEU A 110 3.90 -14.18 -3.44
CA LEU A 110 4.15 -14.53 -2.04
C LEU A 110 2.91 -14.34 -1.17
N VAL A 111 2.04 -13.39 -1.52
CA VAL A 111 0.84 -13.03 -0.74
C VAL A 111 -0.35 -13.91 -1.10
N ALA A 112 -0.56 -14.24 -2.37
CA ALA A 112 -1.77 -14.94 -2.81
C ALA A 112 -1.94 -16.36 -2.24
N PRO A 113 -0.90 -17.22 -2.20
CA PRO A 113 -1.04 -18.58 -1.65
C PRO A 113 -1.49 -18.63 -0.17
N PRO A 114 -0.85 -17.94 0.79
CA PRO A 114 -1.27 -17.99 2.19
C PRO A 114 -2.68 -17.39 2.40
N VAL A 115 -3.07 -16.36 1.63
CA VAL A 115 -4.43 -15.81 1.69
C VAL A 115 -5.46 -16.88 1.31
N ARG A 116 -5.21 -17.59 0.20
CA ARG A 116 -6.09 -18.67 -0.24
C ARG A 116 -6.17 -19.78 0.81
N GLN A 117 -5.04 -20.20 1.34
CA GLN A 117 -4.97 -21.24 2.38
C GLN A 117 -5.71 -20.84 3.67
N ILE A 118 -5.70 -19.56 4.05
CA ILE A 118 -6.47 -19.06 5.19
C ILE A 118 -7.98 -19.03 4.88
N ILE A 119 -8.38 -18.57 3.68
CA ILE A 119 -9.79 -18.45 3.29
C ILE A 119 -10.47 -19.81 3.09
N GLU A 120 -9.72 -20.78 2.55
CA GLU A 120 -10.16 -22.13 2.22
C GLU A 120 -9.76 -23.14 3.32
N ALA A 121 -9.34 -22.67 4.49
CA ALA A 121 -8.86 -23.49 5.59
C ALA A 121 -9.89 -24.55 6.02
N ASP A 122 -9.41 -25.78 6.21
CA ASP A 122 -10.12 -26.88 6.84
C ASP A 122 -9.65 -27.09 8.29
N ALA A 123 -10.09 -28.18 8.93
CA ALA A 123 -9.76 -28.49 10.32
C ALA A 123 -8.25 -28.73 10.55
N ASP A 124 -7.55 -29.27 9.56
CA ASP A 124 -6.14 -29.65 9.63
C ASP A 124 -5.20 -28.49 9.26
N THR A 125 -5.73 -27.43 8.67
CA THR A 125 -4.95 -26.25 8.28
C THR A 125 -4.47 -25.47 9.51
N ASP A 126 -3.15 -25.27 9.61
CA ASP A 126 -2.56 -24.30 10.55
C ASP A 126 -2.67 -22.87 10.00
N VAL A 127 -3.84 -22.27 10.22
CA VAL A 127 -4.17 -20.90 9.78
C VAL A 127 -3.23 -19.86 10.41
N ASN A 128 -2.76 -20.10 11.64
CA ASN A 128 -1.89 -19.18 12.35
C ASN A 128 -0.47 -19.20 11.76
N GLU A 129 0.04 -20.37 11.36
CA GLU A 129 1.32 -20.48 10.63
C GLU A 129 1.25 -19.74 9.27
N ARG A 130 0.14 -19.92 8.52
CA ARG A 130 -0.06 -19.19 7.26
C ARG A 130 -0.13 -17.68 7.49
N LEU A 131 -0.76 -17.26 8.59
CA LEU A 131 -0.81 -15.85 8.97
C LEU A 131 0.57 -15.29 9.33
N ASP A 132 1.42 -16.04 10.05
CA ASP A 132 2.80 -15.61 10.35
C ASP A 132 3.58 -15.33 9.07
N TYR A 133 3.50 -16.26 8.12
CA TYR A 133 4.14 -16.10 6.81
C TYR A 133 3.60 -14.85 6.09
N TRP A 134 2.27 -14.69 6.04
CA TRP A 134 1.64 -13.55 5.39
C TRP A 134 2.05 -12.22 6.01
N VAL A 135 2.02 -12.12 7.35
CA VAL A 135 2.40 -10.92 8.11
C VAL A 135 3.86 -10.57 7.84
N ARG A 136 4.76 -11.56 7.80
CA ARG A 136 6.17 -11.34 7.48
C ARG A 136 6.33 -10.73 6.08
N VAL A 137 5.69 -11.32 5.07
CA VAL A 137 5.75 -10.82 3.69
C VAL A 137 5.14 -9.42 3.59
N ASN A 138 3.99 -9.19 4.22
CA ASN A 138 3.32 -7.89 4.27
C ASN A 138 4.23 -6.81 4.89
N THR A 139 4.87 -7.13 6.01
CA THR A 139 5.81 -6.25 6.72
C THR A 139 7.00 -5.89 5.83
N VAL A 140 7.62 -6.89 5.19
CA VAL A 140 8.74 -6.64 4.26
C VAL A 140 8.29 -5.72 3.12
N ARG A 141 7.16 -6.01 2.47
CA ARG A 141 6.62 -5.17 1.38
C ARG A 141 6.40 -3.73 1.85
N THR A 142 5.74 -3.56 3.00
CA THR A 142 5.40 -2.25 3.57
C THR A 142 6.65 -1.43 3.89
N PHE A 143 7.65 -2.03 4.53
CA PHE A 143 8.88 -1.34 4.91
C PHE A 143 9.95 -1.27 3.82
N THR A 144 9.70 -1.84 2.64
CA THR A 144 10.59 -1.73 1.48
C THR A 144 9.97 -0.87 0.41
N VAL A 145 9.11 -1.45 -0.44
CA VAL A 145 8.60 -0.81 -1.64
C VAL A 145 7.55 0.26 -1.33
N ASP A 146 6.67 0.04 -0.36
CA ASP A 146 5.65 1.06 -0.01
C ASP A 146 6.31 2.28 0.69
N LEU A 147 7.24 2.03 1.62
CA LEU A 147 8.00 3.10 2.28
C LEU A 147 8.92 3.85 1.31
N ALA A 148 9.59 3.14 0.41
CA ALA A 148 10.42 3.76 -0.63
C ALA A 148 9.59 4.64 -1.57
N ALA A 149 8.41 4.17 -1.98
CA ALA A 149 7.49 4.96 -2.80
C ALA A 149 7.08 6.25 -2.07
N TRP A 150 6.66 6.12 -0.81
CA TRP A 150 6.27 7.24 0.02
C TRP A 150 7.40 8.27 0.20
N LEU A 151 8.60 7.84 0.59
CA LEU A 151 9.77 8.72 0.76
C LEU A 151 10.12 9.45 -0.53
N ALA A 152 10.12 8.75 -1.66
CA ALA A 152 10.39 9.36 -2.96
C ALA A 152 9.34 10.43 -3.30
N PHE A 153 8.05 10.17 -3.06
CA PHE A 153 7.01 11.15 -3.29
C PHE A 153 7.02 12.32 -2.29
N VAL A 154 7.44 12.12 -1.04
CA VAL A 154 7.67 13.23 -0.08
C VAL A 154 8.71 14.19 -0.65
N VAL A 155 9.85 13.68 -1.13
CA VAL A 155 10.91 14.51 -1.72
C VAL A 155 10.43 15.18 -3.01
N ALA A 156 9.70 14.46 -3.87
CA ALA A 156 9.17 15.01 -5.11
C ALA A 156 8.20 16.17 -4.86
N VAL A 157 7.26 16.00 -3.91
CA VAL A 157 6.29 17.03 -3.54
C VAL A 157 6.98 18.22 -2.90
N GLY A 158 7.91 18.00 -1.96
CA GLY A 158 8.69 19.07 -1.33
C GLY A 158 9.43 19.92 -2.36
N LYS A 159 10.00 19.30 -3.40
CA LYS A 159 10.70 19.99 -4.49
C LYS A 159 9.78 20.71 -5.50
N THR A 160 8.49 20.44 -5.51
CA THR A 160 7.56 21.01 -6.51
C THR A 160 6.53 21.99 -5.95
N LEU A 161 6.37 22.02 -4.62
CA LEU A 161 5.45 22.92 -3.91
C LEU A 161 6.17 24.03 -3.12
N GLN A 162 7.50 24.01 -3.07
CA GLN A 162 8.34 25.14 -2.66
C GLN A 162 8.51 26.13 -3.81
#